data_AF-A0A969DUL4-F1
#
_entry.id   AF-A0A969DUL4-F1
#
_cell.length_a   1.000
_cell.length_b   1.000
_cell.length_c   1.000
_cell.angle_alpha   90.00
_cell.angle_beta   90.00
_cell.angle_gamma   90.00
#
_symmetry.space_group_name_H-M   'P 1'
#
loop_
_entity.id
_entity.type
_entity.pdbx_description
1 polymer ?
#
loop_
_entity_poly.entity_id
_entity_poly.type
_entity_poly.pdbx_seq_one_letter_code
_entity_poly.pdbx_strand_id
1 'polypeptide(L)'
;MDGGVEGAIALTQDLNSHGQAQEKFAALQAQLKEENAELAGLLQLLWDAYVSAQRGSAFWQEISEAEKALADGAMAQSIQSKQNYLRLMQEL
;
A
#
# COMPACT_ATOMS: atom_id res chain seq x y z
N MET A 1 0.41 9.31 29.14
CA MET A 1 0.23 7.85 29.01
C MET A 1 -0.63 7.65 27.77
N ASP A 2 -0.41 6.56 27.05
CA ASP A 2 -0.87 6.23 25.68
C ASP A 2 0.04 6.76 24.57
N GLY A 3 0.68 5.84 23.81
CA GLY A 3 1.49 6.23 22.64
C GLY A 3 2.54 5.25 22.13
N GLY A 4 2.66 4.03 22.67
CA GLY A 4 3.64 3.05 22.21
C GLY A 4 3.20 2.30 20.94
N VAL A 5 2.17 1.45 21.08
CA VAL A 5 1.72 0.55 20.01
C VAL A 5 0.73 1.23 19.06
N GLU A 6 -0.23 2.00 19.57
CA GLU A 6 -1.18 2.75 18.73
C GLU A 6 -0.49 3.77 17.83
N GLY A 7 0.56 4.44 18.33
CA GLY A 7 1.36 5.38 17.54
C GLY A 7 2.15 4.69 16.43
N ALA A 8 2.62 3.46 16.66
CA ALA A 8 3.32 2.67 15.65
C ALA A 8 2.35 2.16 14.57
N ILE A 9 1.14 1.74 14.96
CA ILE A 9 0.07 1.30 14.05
C ILE A 9 -0.50 2.47 13.23
N ALA A 10 -0.56 3.67 13.79
CA ALA A 10 -0.98 4.86 13.06
C ALA A 10 0.04 5.29 11.99
N LEU A 11 1.34 5.12 12.26
CA LEU A 11 2.42 5.50 11.34
C LEU A 11 2.67 4.51 10.20
N THR A 12 2.17 3.29 10.32
CA THR A 12 2.23 2.29 9.25
C THR A 12 1.13 2.46 8.21
N GLN A 13 0.06 3.20 8.51
CA GLN A 13 -0.99 3.55 7.54
C GLN A 13 -0.49 4.42 6.38
N ASP A 14 0.64 5.10 6.55
CA ASP A 14 1.24 5.95 5.53
C ASP A 14 2.60 5.37 5.08
N LEU A 15 2.69 5.01 3.79
CA LEU A 15 3.87 4.37 3.19
C LEU A 15 5.10 5.27 3.24
N ASN A 16 4.91 6.59 3.28
CA ASN A 16 5.99 7.56 3.38
C ASN A 16 6.60 7.67 4.78
N SER A 17 5.91 7.19 5.82
CA SER A 17 6.40 7.17 7.20
C SER A 17 6.98 5.83 7.63
N HIS A 18 7.17 4.88 6.71
CA HIS A 18 7.78 3.57 7.00
C HIS A 18 9.14 3.68 7.70
N GLY A 19 9.99 4.63 7.31
CA GLY A 19 11.28 4.86 7.98
C GLY A 19 11.13 5.27 9.44
N GLN A 20 10.22 6.21 9.72
CA GLN A 20 9.94 6.68 11.08
C GLN A 20 9.21 5.63 11.93
N ALA A 21 8.35 4.83 11.30
CA ALA A 21 7.66 3.71 11.93
C ALA A 21 8.67 2.62 12.33
N GLN A 22 9.64 2.31 11.46
CA GLN A 22 10.73 1.37 11.73
C GLN A 22 11.62 1.86 12.89
N GLU A 23 11.96 3.16 12.93
CA GLU A 23 12.78 3.74 14.02
C GLU A 23 12.06 3.68 15.36
N LYS A 24 10.77 4.02 15.42
CA LYS A 24 9.97 3.91 16.64
C LYS A 24 9.79 2.46 17.09
N PHE A 25 9.59 1.55 16.14
CA PHE A 25 9.50 0.13 16.43
C PHE A 25 10.82 -0.42 16.98
N ALA A 26 11.96 -0.05 16.40
CA ALA A 26 13.28 -0.45 16.86
C ALA A 26 13.57 0.05 18.28
N ALA A 27 13.15 1.28 18.62
CA ALA A 27 13.26 1.81 19.97
C ALA A 27 12.40 1.03 20.99
N LEU A 28 11.17 0.67 20.61
CA LEU A 28 10.27 -0.12 21.46
C LEU A 28 10.80 -1.55 21.66
N GLN A 29 11.33 -2.15 20.59
CA GLN A 29 11.93 -3.48 20.64
C GLN A 29 13.18 -3.50 21.50
N ALA A 30 14.05 -2.48 21.41
CA ALA A 30 15.24 -2.39 22.24
C ALA A 30 14.90 -2.34 23.73
N GLN A 31 13.89 -1.57 24.12
CA GLN A 31 13.39 -1.51 25.50
C GLN A 31 12.82 -2.87 25.94
N LEU A 32 11.98 -3.49 25.11
CA LEU A 32 11.41 -4.80 25.41
C LEU A 32 12.47 -5.91 25.49
N LYS A 33 13.56 -5.80 24.74
CA LYS A 33 14.65 -6.79 24.73
C LYS A 33 15.45 -6.76 26.03
N GLU A 34 15.56 -5.59 26.67
CA GLU A 34 16.19 -5.44 27.99
C GLU A 34 15.35 -6.10 29.09
N GLU A 35 14.02 -6.08 28.96
CA GLU A 35 13.09 -6.67 29.95
C GLU A 35 12.82 -8.16 29.69
N ASN A 36 12.60 -8.55 28.42
CA ASN A 36 12.31 -9.92 28.02
C ASN A 36 12.61 -10.14 26.52
N ALA A 37 13.73 -10.80 26.26
CA ALA A 37 14.19 -11.10 24.90
C ALA A 37 13.21 -11.95 24.07
N GLU A 38 12.40 -12.80 24.71
CA GLU A 38 11.44 -13.68 24.02
C GLU A 38 10.22 -12.88 23.52
N LEU A 39 9.71 -11.96 24.35
CA LEU A 39 8.65 -11.03 23.97
C LEU A 39 9.10 -10.06 22.86
N ALA A 40 10.34 -9.58 22.91
CA ALA A 40 10.91 -8.74 21.85
C ALA A 40 11.00 -9.50 20.50
N GLY A 41 11.27 -10.80 20.54
CA GLY A 41 11.27 -11.67 19.37
C GLY A 41 9.87 -11.86 18.78
N LEU A 42 8.85 -12.11 19.63
CA LEU A 42 7.46 -12.23 19.18
C LEU A 42 6.93 -10.92 18.57
N LEU A 43 7.30 -9.79 19.17
CA LEU A 43 6.92 -8.48 18.68
C LEU A 43 7.52 -8.19 17.28
N GLN A 44 8.78 -8.57 17.05
CA GLN A 44 9.41 -8.49 15.72
C GLN A 44 8.62 -9.29 14.68
N LEU A 45 8.23 -10.50 15.04
CA LEU A 45 7.57 -11.43 14.12
C LEU A 45 6.18 -10.91 13.72
N LEU A 46 5.46 -10.30 14.66
CA LEU A 46 4.18 -9.62 14.39
C LEU A 46 4.34 -8.38 13.51
N TRP A 47 5.40 -7.60 13.73
CA TRP A 47 5.69 -6.42 12.92
C TRP A 47 6.00 -6.76 11.47
N ASP A 48 6.85 -7.76 11.24
CA ASP A 48 7.23 -8.20 9.90
C ASP A 48 6.01 -8.74 9.12
N ALA A 49 5.13 -9.48 9.79
CA ALA A 49 3.87 -9.96 9.21
C ALA A 49 2.94 -8.80 8.82
N TYR A 50 2.83 -7.79 9.67
CA TYR A 50 1.98 -6.63 9.45
C TYR A 50 2.47 -5.73 8.31
N VAL A 51 3.78 -5.42 8.26
CA VAL A 51 4.40 -4.66 7.14
C VAL A 51 4.21 -5.39 5.82
N SER A 52 4.37 -6.72 5.82
CA SER A 52 4.18 -7.55 4.63
C SER A 52 2.73 -7.52 4.13
N ALA A 53 1.76 -7.62 5.04
CA ALA A 53 0.34 -7.52 4.69
C ALA A 53 -0.04 -6.14 4.14
N GLN A 54 0.52 -5.07 4.72
CA GLN A 54 0.24 -3.70 4.31
C GLN A 54 0.80 -3.36 2.93
N ARG A 55 2.03 -3.78 2.64
CA ARG A 55 2.61 -3.68 1.28
C ARG A 55 1.79 -4.47 0.27
N GLY A 56 1.27 -5.64 0.66
CA GLY A 56 0.36 -6.41 -0.17
C GLY A 56 -0.91 -5.62 -0.54
N SER A 57 -1.55 -4.99 0.44
CA SER A 57 -2.75 -4.17 0.22
C SER A 57 -2.50 -2.98 -0.71
N ALA A 58 -1.41 -2.25 -0.50
CA ALA A 58 -1.05 -1.10 -1.34
C ALA A 58 -0.71 -1.53 -2.78
N PHE A 59 0.03 -2.63 -2.93
CA PHE A 59 0.37 -3.21 -4.22
C PHE A 59 -0.88 -3.66 -5.01
N TRP A 60 -1.83 -4.30 -4.33
CA TRP A 60 -3.10 -4.69 -4.96
C TRP A 60 -3.93 -3.47 -5.39
N GLN A 61 -3.87 -2.38 -4.64
CA GLN A 61 -4.54 -1.14 -4.99
C GLN A 61 -3.92 -0.50 -6.24
N GLU A 62 -2.58 -0.43 -6.33
CA GLU A 62 -1.89 0.06 -7.52
C GLU A 62 -2.19 -0.79 -8.77
N ILE A 63 -2.23 -2.12 -8.62
CA ILE A 63 -2.63 -3.02 -9.72
C ILE A 63 -4.06 -2.73 -10.18
N SER A 64 -5.00 -2.58 -9.24
CA SER A 64 -6.39 -2.32 -9.57
C SER A 64 -6.58 -0.96 -10.25
N GLU A 65 -5.85 0.06 -9.82
CA GLU A 65 -5.84 1.37 -10.48
C GLU A 65 -5.24 1.30 -11.89
N ALA A 66 -4.14 0.57 -12.07
CA ALA A 66 -3.54 0.34 -13.37
C ALA A 66 -4.47 -0.43 -14.32
N GLU A 67 -5.16 -1.46 -13.82
CA GLU A 67 -6.15 -2.23 -14.58
C GLU A 67 -7.32 -1.34 -15.02
N LYS A 68 -7.82 -0.49 -14.13
CA LYS A 68 -8.88 0.48 -14.43
C LYS A 68 -8.46 1.46 -15.52
N ALA A 69 -7.25 2.02 -15.43
CA ALA A 69 -6.71 2.94 -16.43
C ALA A 69 -6.58 2.29 -17.82
N LEU A 70 -6.15 1.03 -17.87
CA LEU A 70 -6.09 0.26 -19.12
C LEU A 70 -7.48 0.00 -19.71
N ALA A 71 -8.46 -0.36 -18.88
CA ALA A 71 -9.83 -0.59 -19.31
C ALA A 71 -10.48 0.69 -19.86
N ASP A 72 -10.31 1.82 -19.18
CA ASP A 72 -10.83 3.12 -19.59
C ASP A 72 -10.18 3.57 -20.91
N GLY A 73 -8.87 3.39 -21.08
CA GLY A 73 -8.16 3.70 -22.32
C GLY A 73 -8.63 2.85 -23.51
N ALA A 74 -8.81 1.54 -23.29
CA ALA A 74 -9.32 0.64 -24.31
C ALA A 74 -10.75 0.97 -24.74
N MET A 75 -11.63 1.34 -23.79
CA MET A 75 -12.98 1.79 -24.09
C MET A 75 -12.97 3.11 -24.88
N ALA A 76 -12.16 4.10 -24.47
CA ALA A 76 -12.04 5.37 -25.16
C ALA A 76 -11.58 5.18 -26.62
N GLN A 77 -10.59 4.32 -26.84
CA GLN A 77 -10.07 4.03 -28.18
C GLN A 77 -11.10 3.31 -29.08
N SER A 78 -11.87 2.39 -28.50
CA SER A 78 -12.97 1.70 -29.21
C SER A 78 -14.06 2.69 -29.65
N ILE A 79 -14.46 3.61 -28.77
CA ILE A 79 -15.45 4.65 -29.09
C ILE A 79 -14.92 5.58 -30.18
N GLN A 80 -13.67 6.04 -30.06
CA GLN A 80 -13.05 6.93 -31.05
C GLN A 80 -12.94 6.26 -32.42
N SER A 81 -12.57 4.98 -32.47
CA SER A 81 -12.52 4.21 -33.72
C SER A 81 -13.91 4.14 -34.37
N LYS A 82 -14.95 3.79 -33.60
CA LYS A 82 -16.33 3.77 -34.10
C LYS A 82 -16.79 5.15 -34.62
N GLN A 83 -16.46 6.22 -33.92
CA GLN A 83 -16.78 7.59 -34.36
C GLN A 83 -16.03 7.96 -35.65
N ASN A 84 -14.76 7.59 -35.77
CA ASN A 84 -13.98 7.82 -36.99
C ASN A 84 -14.55 7.03 -38.19
N TYR A 85 -14.92 5.76 -37.98
CA TYR A 85 -15.59 4.97 -39.02
C TYR A 85 -16.92 5.56 -39.44
N LEU A 86 -17.76 6.01 -38.50
CA LEU A 86 -19.03 6.66 -38.80
C LEU A 86 -18.83 7.97 -39.57
N ARG A 87 -17.84 8.78 -39.19
CA ARG A 87 -17.49 10.01 -39.93
C ARG A 87 -17.05 9.68 -41.36
N LEU A 88 -16.15 8.72 -41.53
CA LEU A 88 -15.67 8.31 -42.85
C LEU A 88 -16.81 7.84 -43.77
N MET A 89 -17.79 7.12 -43.21
CA MET A 89 -18.98 6.67 -43.94
C MET A 89 -19.96 7.80 -44.29
N GLN A 90 -19.94 8.93 -43.58
CA GLN A 90 -20.76 10.11 -43.89
C GLN A 90 -20.11 11.03 -44.92
N GLU A 91 -18.78 10.97 -45.03
CA GLU A 91 -17.98 11.72 -46.01
C GLU A 91 -17.92 11.04 -47.40
N LEU A 92 -18.32 9.76 -47.49
CA LEU A 92 -18.52 8.97 -48.71
C LEU A 92 -19.93 9.17 -49.28
#